data_AF-A0A1Z5ITY1-F1
#
_entry.id   AF-A0A1Z5ITY1-F1
#
_cell.length_a   1.000
_cell.length_b   1.000
_cell.length_c   1.000
_cell.angle_alpha   90.00
_cell.angle_beta   90.00
_cell.angle_gamma   90.00
#
_symmetry.space_group_name_H-M   'P 1'
#
loop_
_entity.id
_entity.type
_entity.pdbx_description
1 polymer ?
#
loop_
_entity_poly.entity_id
_entity_poly.type
_entity_poly.pdbx_seq_one_letter_code
_entity_poly.pdbx_strand_id
1 'polypeptide(L)'
;MIKQRFCIKCGKIIPTDSVFCPYCGTKQPEVSSNQKIIKPTATNKRAEKRNSNAQSNKLKTPLHKRIIFTILLFIVALATIGGGGYVLHQRQEAADQQALQAKNDDFNIYDSKFKNTAKSLTKELVILDSQTKRVWYDAIYAAPVIINGKSYATYRQAINAHFDQWRANGKMNKINANKTSLKNNFKQLSSNVTSSNQKQYTNDTKLNDDLQNYWKIVTSPSGTYKHYSAESKKAKNKLNSDLTK
;
A
#
# COMPACT_ATOMS: atom_id res chain seq x y z
N MET A 1 -16.18 -7.74 27.34
CA MET A 1 -15.02 -7.05 26.71
C MET A 1 -14.50 -7.91 25.58
N ILE A 2 -14.49 -7.40 24.35
CA ILE A 2 -13.97 -8.15 23.19
C ILE A 2 -12.45 -8.07 23.24
N LYS A 3 -11.77 -9.19 23.49
CA LYS A 3 -10.31 -9.26 23.43
C LYS A 3 -9.85 -9.21 21.98
N GLN A 4 -8.99 -8.26 21.64
CA GLN A 4 -8.48 -8.03 20.29
C GLN A 4 -6.95 -8.24 20.24
N ARG A 5 -6.44 -8.65 19.08
CA ARG A 5 -5.01 -8.79 18.79
C ARG A 5 -4.67 -8.24 17.40
N PHE A 6 -3.39 -8.03 17.12
CA PHE A 6 -2.93 -7.66 15.78
C PHE A 6 -2.61 -8.89 14.94
N CYS A 7 -2.97 -8.84 13.66
CA CYS A 7 -2.57 -9.85 12.69
C CYS A 7 -1.06 -9.83 12.47
N ILE A 8 -0.41 -11.00 12.58
CA ILE A 8 1.06 -11.15 12.44
C ILE A 8 1.62 -10.74 11.07
N LYS A 9 0.79 -10.73 10.01
CA LYS A 9 1.21 -10.37 8.64
C LYS A 9 0.85 -8.93 8.23
N CYS A 10 -0.41 -8.55 8.38
CA CYS A 10 -0.90 -7.26 7.86
C CYS A 10 -1.11 -6.18 8.93
N GLY A 11 -0.87 -6.47 10.21
CA GLY A 11 -0.95 -5.49 11.30
C GLY A 11 -2.34 -4.95 11.62
N LYS A 12 -3.42 -5.48 11.02
CA LYS A 12 -4.79 -5.07 11.34
C LYS A 12 -5.27 -5.72 12.64
N ILE A 13 -6.12 -5.03 13.37
CA ILE A 13 -6.77 -5.52 14.58
C ILE A 13 -7.80 -6.58 14.20
N ILE A 14 -7.74 -7.73 14.88
CA ILE A 14 -8.61 -8.89 14.68
C ILE A 14 -9.08 -9.43 16.04
N PRO A 15 -10.21 -10.14 16.09
CA PRO A 15 -10.61 -10.89 17.28
C PRO A 15 -9.53 -11.88 17.73
N THR A 16 -9.37 -12.07 19.05
CA THR A 16 -8.34 -12.96 19.60
C THR A 16 -8.53 -14.43 19.23
N ASP A 17 -9.77 -14.86 19.05
CA ASP A 17 -10.19 -16.20 18.62
C ASP A 17 -10.12 -16.41 17.10
N SER A 18 -9.78 -15.37 16.31
CA SER A 18 -9.66 -15.50 14.87
C SER A 18 -8.46 -16.39 14.48
N VAL A 19 -8.76 -17.57 13.93
CA VAL A 19 -7.78 -18.51 13.37
C VAL A 19 -7.15 -17.97 12.09
N PHE A 20 -7.89 -17.16 11.32
CA PHE A 20 -7.40 -16.50 10.10
C PHE A 20 -7.71 -15.01 10.15
N CYS A 21 -6.81 -14.18 9.61
CA CYS A 21 -7.05 -12.75 9.49
C CYS A 21 -8.10 -12.47 8.38
N PRO A 22 -9.23 -11.80 8.67
CA PRO A 22 -10.28 -11.53 7.68
C PRO A 22 -9.84 -10.56 6.58
N TYR A 23 -8.74 -9.83 6.78
CA TYR A 23 -8.26 -8.83 5.84
C TYR A 23 -7.16 -9.35 4.90
N CYS A 24 -6.38 -10.35 5.31
CA CYS A 24 -5.24 -10.85 4.52
C CYS A 24 -5.17 -12.38 4.40
N GLY A 25 -6.11 -13.11 4.99
CA GLY A 25 -6.22 -14.57 4.92
C GLY A 25 -5.13 -15.35 5.66
N THR A 26 -4.23 -14.68 6.38
CA THR A 26 -3.10 -15.35 7.04
C THR A 26 -3.55 -16.09 8.29
N LYS A 27 -3.14 -17.36 8.43
CA LYS A 27 -3.36 -18.16 9.63
C LYS A 27 -2.64 -17.54 10.83
N GLN A 28 -3.32 -17.48 11.97
CA GLN A 28 -2.82 -16.87 13.19
C GLN A 28 -2.43 -17.95 14.20
N PRO A 29 -1.44 -17.70 15.07
CA PRO A 29 -1.05 -18.64 16.12
C PRO A 29 -2.19 -18.80 17.14
N GLU A 30 -2.33 -20.01 17.68
CA GLU A 30 -3.32 -20.30 18.72
C GLU A 30 -2.95 -19.60 20.02
N VAL A 31 -3.93 -18.94 20.64
CA VAL A 31 -3.73 -18.23 21.91
C VAL A 31 -4.09 -19.20 23.04
N SER A 32 -3.10 -19.83 23.66
CA SER A 32 -3.32 -20.64 24.86
C SER A 32 -3.68 -19.73 26.04
N SER A 33 -4.94 -19.76 26.47
CA SER A 33 -5.43 -18.99 27.61
C SER A 33 -4.90 -19.57 28.93
N ASN A 34 -3.74 -19.11 29.41
CA ASN A 34 -3.40 -19.27 30.82
C ASN A 34 -2.48 -18.14 31.31
N GLN A 35 -3.07 -17.01 31.67
CA GLN A 35 -2.43 -16.04 32.56
C GLN A 35 -3.16 -16.04 33.89
N LYS A 36 -2.54 -16.75 34.83
CA LYS A 36 -2.90 -16.84 36.24
C LYS A 36 -2.77 -15.45 36.87
N ILE A 37 -3.90 -14.92 37.35
CA ILE A 37 -4.01 -13.73 38.18
C ILE A 37 -3.23 -13.99 39.48
N ILE A 38 -2.28 -13.13 39.84
CA ILE A 38 -1.68 -13.14 41.18
C ILE A 38 -1.82 -11.76 41.81
N LYS A 39 -2.68 -11.70 42.83
CA LYS A 39 -2.55 -11.01 44.12
C LYS A 39 -3.88 -11.21 44.87
N PRO A 40 -3.98 -11.10 46.21
CA PRO A 40 -2.97 -11.04 47.28
C PRO A 40 -3.23 -12.07 48.40
N THR A 41 -2.25 -12.47 49.22
CA THR A 41 -2.59 -13.11 50.52
C THR A 41 -1.50 -12.92 51.57
N ALA A 42 -1.95 -12.51 52.75
CA ALA A 42 -1.20 -12.32 53.98
C ALA A 42 -1.09 -13.62 54.80
N THR A 43 -0.24 -13.56 55.84
CA THR A 43 -0.43 -14.11 57.22
C THR A 43 0.51 -15.25 57.68
N ASN A 44 1.52 -14.82 58.47
CA ASN A 44 1.97 -15.28 59.81
C ASN A 44 2.64 -16.65 60.14
N LYS A 45 3.71 -16.46 60.96
CA LYS A 45 4.23 -17.26 62.11
C LYS A 45 4.93 -18.60 61.77
N ARG A 46 6.07 -18.99 62.36
CA ARG A 46 6.63 -18.72 63.70
C ARG A 46 8.14 -19.06 63.77
N ALA A 47 8.88 -18.20 64.47
CA ALA A 47 10.08 -18.33 65.33
C ALA A 47 11.10 -19.50 65.18
N GLU A 48 12.41 -19.16 65.22
CA GLU A 48 13.27 -19.45 66.39
C GLU A 48 14.53 -18.55 66.49
N LYS A 49 15.02 -18.43 67.73
CA LYS A 49 16.02 -17.52 68.34
C LYS A 49 17.47 -17.70 67.85
N ARG A 50 18.29 -16.65 67.96
CA ARG A 50 19.30 -16.47 69.04
C ARG A 50 20.03 -15.12 68.97
N ASN A 51 20.27 -14.56 70.16
CA ASN A 51 20.90 -13.27 70.44
C ASN A 51 22.43 -13.35 70.39
N SER A 52 23.07 -12.23 70.03
CA SER A 52 24.27 -11.74 70.72
C SER A 52 24.46 -10.24 70.48
N ASN A 53 24.50 -9.51 71.59
CA ASN A 53 24.77 -8.08 71.72
C ASN A 53 26.13 -7.69 71.14
N ALA A 54 26.22 -6.52 70.50
CA ALA A 54 27.36 -5.61 70.62
C ALA A 54 26.99 -4.20 70.13
N GLN A 55 26.93 -3.29 71.10
CA GLN A 55 26.92 -1.83 71.07
C GLN A 55 26.93 -1.10 69.70
N SER A 56 25.78 -0.49 69.38
CA SER A 56 25.69 0.61 68.43
C SER A 56 26.12 1.93 69.09
N ASN A 57 27.22 2.53 68.62
CA ASN A 57 27.46 3.95 68.83
C ASN A 57 26.45 4.73 67.99
N LYS A 58 25.37 5.22 68.63
CA LYS A 58 24.41 6.16 68.02
C LYS A 58 25.08 7.52 67.86
N LEU A 59 25.67 7.77 66.71
CA LEU A 59 25.86 9.15 66.25
C LEU A 59 24.46 9.72 65.94
N LYS A 60 23.96 10.59 66.81
CA LYS A 60 22.73 11.38 66.57
C LYS A 60 22.99 12.32 65.39
N THR A 61 22.67 11.89 64.18
CA THR A 61 22.58 12.80 63.04
C THR A 61 21.31 13.63 63.15
N PRO A 62 21.37 14.95 62.93
CA PRO A 62 20.25 15.85 63.17
C PRO A 62 19.10 15.58 62.18
N LEU A 63 17.87 15.67 62.67
CA LEU A 63 16.61 15.29 62.00
C LEU A 63 16.46 15.85 60.57
N HIS A 64 16.99 17.05 60.30
CA HIS A 64 16.96 17.67 58.97
C HIS A 64 17.78 16.91 57.92
N LYS A 65 18.88 16.22 58.30
CA LYS A 65 19.72 15.48 57.35
C LYS A 65 19.01 14.23 56.80
N ARG A 66 18.09 13.62 57.54
CA ARG A 66 17.28 12.49 57.07
C ARG A 66 16.19 12.95 56.09
N ILE A 67 15.54 14.06 56.40
CA ILE A 67 14.50 14.66 55.54
C ILE A 67 15.11 15.13 54.21
N ILE A 68 16.27 15.78 54.25
CA ILE A 68 17.01 16.20 53.04
C ILE A 68 17.37 15.00 52.18
N PHE A 69 17.86 13.90 52.78
CA PHE A 69 18.23 12.70 52.01
C PHE A 69 17.02 12.04 51.35
N THR A 70 15.88 11.95 52.03
CA THR A 70 14.64 11.41 51.43
C THR A 70 14.08 12.29 50.32
N ILE A 71 14.13 13.61 50.47
CA ILE A 71 13.71 14.56 49.42
C ILE A 71 14.60 14.43 48.20
N LEU A 72 15.92 14.34 48.39
CA LEU A 72 16.89 14.23 47.31
C LEU A 72 16.72 12.90 46.54
N LEU A 73 16.44 11.80 47.24
CA LEU A 73 16.14 10.51 46.62
C LEU A 73 14.81 10.53 45.84
N PHE A 74 13.79 11.24 46.34
CA PHE A 74 12.52 11.43 45.62
C PHE A 74 12.69 12.28 44.36
N ILE A 75 13.49 13.35 44.42
CA ILE A 75 13.80 14.21 43.26
C ILE A 75 14.56 13.42 42.19
N VAL A 76 15.55 12.61 42.59
CA VAL A 76 16.29 11.73 41.68
C VAL A 76 15.35 10.68 41.06
N ALA A 77 14.46 10.08 41.86
CA ALA A 77 13.47 9.13 41.36
C ALA A 77 12.52 9.79 40.33
N LEU A 78 12.02 11.00 40.60
CA LEU A 78 11.17 11.75 39.67
C LEU A 78 11.92 12.14 38.38
N ALA A 79 13.19 12.54 38.49
CA ALA A 79 14.02 12.86 37.34
C ALA A 79 14.30 11.62 36.45
N THR A 80 14.52 10.44 37.05
CA THR A 80 14.71 9.19 36.29
C THR A 80 13.46 8.73 35.55
N ILE A 81 12.27 8.90 36.16
CA ILE A 81 10.99 8.54 35.55
C ILE A 81 10.62 9.51 34.41
N GLY A 82 10.81 10.82 34.62
CA GLY A 82 10.54 11.84 33.60
C GLY A 82 11.52 11.80 32.43
N GLY A 83 12.82 11.64 32.70
CA GLY A 83 13.87 11.58 31.68
C GLY A 83 13.79 10.33 30.80
N GLY A 84 13.46 9.17 31.38
CA GLY A 84 13.30 7.92 30.63
C GLY A 84 12.11 7.94 29.67
N GLY A 85 10.97 8.49 30.10
CA GLY A 85 9.78 8.64 29.25
C GLY A 85 10.01 9.59 28.06
N TYR A 86 10.69 10.71 28.29
CA TYR A 86 10.99 11.70 27.24
C TYR A 86 11.87 11.12 26.12
N VAL A 87 12.94 10.40 26.48
CA VAL A 87 13.84 9.77 25.50
C VAL A 87 13.12 8.69 24.67
N LEU A 88 12.22 7.92 25.29
CA LEU A 88 11.42 6.92 24.56
C LEU A 88 10.42 7.58 23.59
N HIS A 89 9.75 8.66 24.00
CA HIS A 89 8.84 9.41 23.13
C HIS A 89 9.56 10.03 21.94
N GLN A 90 10.71 10.68 22.15
CA GLN A 90 11.49 11.28 21.07
C GLN A 90 11.99 10.25 20.05
N ARG A 91 12.40 9.06 20.52
CA ARG A 91 12.76 7.94 19.63
C ARG A 91 11.56 7.43 18.84
N GLN A 92 10.38 7.40 19.45
CA GLN A 92 9.15 7.00 18.77
C GLN A 92 8.75 8.02 17.70
N GLU A 93 8.77 9.32 18.01
CA GLU A 93 8.49 10.38 17.04
C GLU A 93 9.48 10.35 15.85
N ALA A 94 10.78 10.15 16.13
CA ALA A 94 11.78 10.01 15.08
C ALA A 94 11.54 8.76 14.23
N ALA A 95 11.16 7.64 14.83
CA ALA A 95 10.80 6.41 14.11
C ALA A 95 9.55 6.60 13.26
N ASP A 96 8.52 7.30 13.76
CA ASP A 96 7.30 7.60 13.03
C ASP A 96 7.58 8.54 11.84
N GLN A 97 8.44 9.55 12.01
CA GLN A 97 8.89 10.41 10.92
C GLN A 97 9.70 9.64 9.87
N GLN A 98 10.60 8.76 10.31
CA GLN A 98 11.36 7.90 9.39
C GLN A 98 10.43 6.95 8.62
N ALA A 99 9.43 6.36 9.27
CA ALA A 99 8.45 5.50 8.63
C ALA A 99 7.57 6.28 7.64
N LEU A 100 7.18 7.52 7.97
CA LEU A 100 6.45 8.40 7.05
C LEU A 100 7.31 8.78 5.84
N GLN A 101 8.58 9.09 6.05
CA GLN A 101 9.52 9.38 4.98
C GLN A 101 9.71 8.19 4.06
N ALA A 102 9.92 6.99 4.62
CA ALA A 102 10.04 5.76 3.84
C ALA A 102 8.80 5.51 2.97
N LYS A 103 7.59 5.77 3.48
CA LYS A 103 6.36 5.72 2.66
C LYS A 103 6.35 6.74 1.53
N ASN A 104 6.80 7.96 1.77
CA ASN A 104 6.88 8.98 0.72
C ASN A 104 7.91 8.60 -0.36
N ASP A 105 9.04 8.03 0.04
CA ASP A 105 10.06 7.56 -0.88
C ASP A 105 9.52 6.41 -1.75
N ASP A 106 8.86 5.42 -1.13
CA ASP A 106 8.19 4.33 -1.84
C ASP A 106 7.12 4.86 -2.79
N PHE A 107 6.29 5.83 -2.36
CA PHE A 107 5.31 6.47 -3.22
C PHE A 107 5.95 7.06 -4.47
N ASN A 108 7.02 7.83 -4.33
CA ASN A 108 7.72 8.47 -5.46
C ASN A 108 8.34 7.45 -6.42
N ILE A 109 8.88 6.34 -5.90
CA ILE A 109 9.40 5.24 -6.70
C ILE A 109 8.28 4.62 -7.54
N TYR A 110 7.15 4.30 -6.92
CA TYR A 110 6.03 3.65 -7.62
C TYR A 110 5.27 4.62 -8.54
N ASP A 111 5.24 5.91 -8.23
CA ASP A 111 4.68 6.96 -9.10
C ASP A 111 5.48 7.02 -10.41
N SER A 112 6.81 7.11 -10.29
CA SER A 112 7.70 7.12 -11.45
C SER A 112 7.53 5.87 -12.32
N LYS A 113 7.48 4.68 -11.69
CA LYS A 113 7.24 3.41 -12.40
C LYS A 113 5.86 3.38 -13.06
N PHE A 114 4.82 3.84 -12.37
CA PHE A 114 3.46 3.94 -12.87
C PHE A 114 3.40 4.86 -14.10
N LYS A 115 3.88 6.10 -14.01
CA LYS A 115 3.89 7.08 -15.11
C LYS A 115 4.67 6.61 -16.33
N ASN A 116 5.85 6.01 -16.11
CA ASN A 116 6.64 5.45 -17.22
C ASN A 116 5.91 4.31 -17.92
N THR A 117 5.27 3.43 -17.14
CA THR A 117 4.45 2.34 -17.69
C THR A 117 3.21 2.88 -18.40
N ALA A 118 2.57 3.92 -17.86
CA ALA A 118 1.41 4.58 -18.46
C ALA A 118 1.76 5.17 -19.84
N LYS A 119 2.89 5.89 -19.95
CA LYS A 119 3.40 6.41 -21.23
C LYS A 119 3.67 5.29 -22.23
N SER A 120 4.34 4.22 -21.80
CA SER A 120 4.62 3.06 -22.65
C SER A 120 3.34 2.39 -23.15
N LEU A 121 2.38 2.12 -22.26
CA LEU A 121 1.09 1.53 -22.63
C LEU A 121 0.31 2.44 -23.58
N THR A 122 0.29 3.75 -23.31
CA THR A 122 -0.40 4.73 -24.15
C THR A 122 0.15 4.73 -25.57
N LYS A 123 1.48 4.69 -25.73
CA LYS A 123 2.12 4.59 -27.05
C LYS A 123 1.65 3.38 -27.84
N GLU A 124 1.62 2.21 -27.21
CA GLU A 124 1.16 0.97 -27.87
C GLU A 124 -0.33 1.02 -28.23
N LEU A 125 -1.17 1.57 -27.33
CA LEU A 125 -2.60 1.75 -27.58
C LEU A 125 -2.87 2.73 -28.72
N VAL A 126 -2.12 3.83 -28.82
CA VAL A 126 -2.26 4.78 -29.94
C VAL A 126 -1.94 4.13 -31.28
N ILE A 127 -0.93 3.25 -31.33
CA ILE A 127 -0.59 2.48 -32.53
C ILE A 127 -1.73 1.52 -32.88
N LEU A 128 -2.24 0.77 -31.89
CA LEU A 128 -3.35 -0.16 -32.09
C LEU A 128 -4.61 0.55 -32.60
N ASP A 129 -4.95 1.67 -31.97
CA ASP A 129 -6.10 2.50 -32.35
C ASP A 129 -5.97 3.00 -33.79
N SER A 130 -4.80 3.55 -34.14
CA SER A 130 -4.55 4.06 -35.51
C SER A 130 -4.66 2.96 -36.56
N GLN A 131 -4.09 1.77 -36.31
CA GLN A 131 -4.15 0.67 -37.26
C GLN A 131 -5.55 0.06 -37.35
N THR A 132 -6.25 -0.05 -36.22
CA THR A 132 -7.65 -0.51 -36.18
C THR A 132 -8.55 0.41 -37.00
N LYS A 133 -8.40 1.74 -36.86
CA LYS A 133 -9.15 2.71 -37.68
C LYS A 133 -8.88 2.54 -39.16
N ARG A 134 -7.62 2.34 -39.56
CA ARG A 134 -7.24 2.13 -40.96
C ARG A 134 -7.91 0.87 -41.52
N VAL A 135 -7.75 -0.27 -40.86
CA VAL A 135 -8.37 -1.54 -41.27
C VAL A 135 -9.88 -1.41 -41.37
N TRP A 136 -10.51 -0.73 -40.40
CA TRP A 136 -11.95 -0.53 -40.41
C TRP A 136 -12.40 0.36 -41.57
N TYR A 137 -11.68 1.46 -41.83
CA TYR A 137 -11.96 2.35 -42.96
C TYR A 137 -11.82 1.62 -44.30
N ASP A 138 -10.71 0.93 -44.51
CA ASP A 138 -10.43 0.18 -45.74
C ASP A 138 -11.50 -0.90 -45.96
N ALA A 139 -11.99 -1.53 -44.90
CA ALA A 139 -13.04 -2.55 -45.01
C ALA A 139 -14.43 -2.01 -45.31
N ILE A 140 -14.64 -0.69 -45.18
CA ILE A 140 -15.90 -0.04 -45.57
C ILE A 140 -15.80 0.49 -47.00
N TYR A 141 -14.66 1.07 -47.39
CA TYR A 141 -14.54 1.85 -48.63
C TYR A 141 -13.63 1.25 -49.70
N ALA A 142 -12.79 0.27 -49.36
CA ALA A 142 -11.79 -0.33 -50.24
C ALA A 142 -11.83 -1.88 -50.19
N ALA A 143 -13.02 -2.46 -49.94
CA ALA A 143 -13.19 -3.90 -49.87
C ALA A 143 -12.92 -4.58 -51.23
N PRO A 144 -12.27 -5.77 -51.26
CA PRO A 144 -11.87 -6.56 -50.11
C PRO A 144 -10.55 -6.10 -49.44
N VAL A 145 -10.47 -6.24 -48.12
CA VAL A 145 -9.23 -5.94 -47.37
C VAL A 145 -8.36 -7.18 -47.29
N ILE A 146 -7.08 -7.03 -47.63
CA ILE A 146 -6.08 -8.10 -47.53
C ILE A 146 -5.28 -7.95 -46.24
N ILE A 147 -5.33 -8.96 -45.37
CA ILE A 147 -4.52 -9.04 -44.13
C ILE A 147 -3.80 -10.38 -44.14
N ASN A 148 -2.46 -10.35 -44.07
CA ASN A 148 -1.59 -11.54 -44.19
C ASN A 148 -1.92 -12.41 -45.41
N GLY A 149 -2.16 -11.79 -46.57
CA GLY A 149 -2.47 -12.50 -47.82
C GLY A 149 -3.88 -13.11 -47.89
N LYS A 150 -4.72 -12.96 -46.85
CA LYS A 150 -6.12 -13.39 -46.87
C LYS A 150 -7.04 -12.21 -47.11
N SER A 151 -8.02 -12.41 -47.98
CA SER A 151 -9.08 -11.45 -48.32
C SER A 151 -10.25 -11.56 -47.35
N TYR A 152 -10.75 -10.43 -46.86
CA TYR A 152 -11.89 -10.37 -45.95
C TYR A 152 -13.00 -9.47 -46.53
N ALA A 153 -14.21 -10.05 -46.63
CA ALA A 153 -15.37 -9.42 -47.27
C ALA A 153 -16.11 -8.44 -46.35
N THR A 154 -15.92 -8.53 -45.03
CA THR A 154 -16.61 -7.68 -44.05
C THR A 154 -15.62 -7.01 -43.10
N TYR A 155 -15.97 -5.80 -42.64
CA TYR A 155 -15.16 -5.09 -41.64
C TYR A 155 -14.96 -5.89 -40.35
N ARG A 156 -15.97 -6.66 -39.91
CA ARG A 156 -15.86 -7.47 -38.69
C ARG A 156 -14.79 -8.55 -38.83
N GLN A 157 -14.75 -9.22 -39.98
CA GLN A 157 -13.72 -10.22 -40.27
C GLN A 157 -12.32 -9.57 -40.37
N ALA A 158 -12.22 -8.43 -41.07
CA ALA A 158 -10.96 -7.70 -41.21
C ALA A 158 -10.41 -7.22 -39.85
N ILE A 159 -11.25 -6.67 -38.97
CA ILE A 159 -10.85 -6.27 -37.62
C ILE A 159 -10.41 -7.50 -36.81
N ASN A 160 -11.17 -8.59 -36.82
CA ASN A 160 -10.78 -9.80 -36.08
C ASN A 160 -9.42 -10.33 -36.54
N ALA A 161 -9.20 -10.41 -37.86
CA ALA A 161 -7.94 -10.83 -38.44
C ALA A 161 -6.78 -9.89 -38.09
N HIS A 162 -7.03 -8.59 -38.04
CA HIS A 162 -6.06 -7.60 -37.56
C HIS A 162 -5.62 -7.89 -36.12
N PHE A 163 -6.58 -8.14 -35.21
CA PHE A 163 -6.27 -8.51 -33.83
C PHE A 163 -5.56 -9.87 -33.72
N ASP A 164 -5.93 -10.85 -34.55
CA ASP A 164 -5.26 -12.15 -34.59
C ASP A 164 -3.79 -12.02 -35.02
N GLN A 165 -3.51 -11.18 -36.03
CA GLN A 165 -2.13 -10.87 -36.42
C GLN A 165 -1.36 -10.21 -35.27
N TRP A 166 -1.98 -9.29 -34.54
CA TRP A 166 -1.38 -8.64 -33.38
C TRP A 166 -1.15 -9.59 -32.18
N ARG A 167 -1.96 -10.64 -32.05
CA ARG A 167 -1.70 -11.73 -31.10
C ARG A 167 -0.53 -12.58 -31.56
N ALA A 168 -0.54 -13.01 -32.82
CA ALA A 168 0.47 -13.88 -33.41
C ALA A 168 1.88 -13.25 -33.39
N ASN A 169 2.00 -11.94 -33.62
CA ASN A 169 3.28 -11.24 -33.57
C ASN A 169 3.68 -10.74 -32.16
N GLY A 170 2.93 -11.10 -31.12
CA GLY A 170 3.25 -10.77 -29.74
C GLY A 170 2.97 -9.31 -29.32
N LYS A 171 2.44 -8.44 -30.19
CA LYS A 171 2.09 -7.06 -29.82
C LYS A 171 1.03 -7.01 -28.72
N MET A 172 0.02 -7.88 -28.77
CA MET A 172 -0.97 -7.98 -27.70
C MET A 172 -0.36 -8.43 -26.37
N ASN A 173 0.65 -9.29 -26.40
CA ASN A 173 1.36 -9.73 -25.19
C ASN A 173 2.07 -8.55 -24.54
N LYS A 174 2.72 -7.69 -25.33
CA LYS A 174 3.35 -6.45 -24.86
C LYS A 174 2.34 -5.50 -24.21
N ILE A 175 1.19 -5.26 -24.86
CA ILE A 175 0.11 -4.42 -24.31
C ILE A 175 -0.37 -4.98 -22.97
N ASN A 176 -0.64 -6.29 -22.90
CA ASN A 176 -1.16 -6.94 -21.70
C ASN A 176 -0.13 -6.99 -20.56
N ALA A 177 1.15 -7.16 -20.88
CA ALA A 177 2.24 -7.08 -19.92
C ALA A 177 2.33 -5.66 -19.33
N ASN A 178 2.34 -4.62 -20.18
CA ASN A 178 2.32 -3.23 -19.73
C ASN A 178 1.10 -2.91 -18.87
N LYS A 179 -0.09 -3.40 -19.24
CA LYS A 179 -1.31 -3.25 -18.42
C LYS A 179 -1.18 -3.90 -17.05
N THR A 180 -0.57 -5.07 -16.98
CA THR A 180 -0.33 -5.79 -15.72
C THR A 180 0.66 -5.02 -14.84
N SER A 181 1.78 -4.57 -15.41
CA SER A 181 2.76 -3.73 -14.71
C SER A 181 2.15 -2.42 -14.22
N LEU A 182 1.31 -1.77 -15.04
CA LEU A 182 0.60 -0.55 -14.65
C LEU A 182 -0.27 -0.78 -13.41
N LYS A 183 -1.10 -1.84 -13.43
CA LYS A 183 -1.96 -2.22 -12.31
C LYS A 183 -1.15 -2.50 -11.04
N ASN A 184 -0.03 -3.21 -11.17
CA ASN A 184 0.83 -3.55 -10.04
C ASN A 184 1.50 -2.30 -9.45
N ASN A 185 2.06 -1.43 -10.30
CA ASN A 185 2.66 -0.17 -9.86
C ASN A 185 1.63 0.75 -9.20
N PHE A 186 0.43 0.86 -9.78
CA PHE A 186 -0.66 1.65 -9.19
C PHE A 186 -1.12 1.10 -7.83
N LYS A 187 -1.17 -0.23 -7.67
CA LYS A 187 -1.47 -0.85 -6.37
C LYS A 187 -0.42 -0.49 -5.32
N GLN A 188 0.87 -0.55 -5.67
CA GLN A 188 1.94 -0.20 -4.76
C GLN A 188 1.93 1.30 -4.41
N LEU A 189 1.67 2.15 -5.41
CA LEU A 189 1.44 3.59 -5.22
C LEU A 189 0.33 3.84 -4.20
N SER A 190 -0.83 3.21 -4.37
CA SER A 190 -2.00 3.35 -3.47
C SER A 190 -1.74 2.89 -2.04
N SER A 191 -0.78 1.98 -1.84
CA SER A 191 -0.44 1.45 -0.51
C SER A 191 0.48 2.39 0.28
N ASN A 192 1.09 3.36 -0.39
CA ASN A 192 2.08 4.28 0.16
C ASN A 192 1.58 5.74 0.20
N VAL A 193 0.26 5.92 0.12
CA VAL A 193 -0.36 7.24 0.20
C VAL A 193 -0.23 7.81 1.62
N THR A 194 0.11 9.10 1.68
CA THR A 194 0.22 9.91 2.88
C THR A 194 -0.43 11.27 2.63
N SER A 195 -0.62 12.07 3.68
CA SER A 195 -1.17 13.42 3.54
C SER A 195 -0.36 14.31 2.60
N SER A 196 0.97 14.13 2.52
CA SER A 196 1.85 14.94 1.67
C SER A 196 1.72 14.63 0.19
N ASN A 197 1.35 13.40 -0.19
CA ASN A 197 1.29 12.98 -1.59
C ASN A 197 -0.15 12.74 -2.11
N GLN A 198 -1.18 12.99 -1.28
CA GLN A 198 -2.59 12.80 -1.62
C GLN A 198 -3.03 13.50 -2.92
N LYS A 199 -2.53 14.72 -3.18
CA LYS A 199 -2.84 15.47 -4.40
C LYS A 199 -2.28 14.77 -5.64
N GLN A 200 -1.03 14.30 -5.57
CA GLN A 200 -0.39 13.57 -6.66
C GLN A 200 -1.14 12.26 -6.94
N TYR A 201 -1.44 11.49 -5.88
CA TYR A 201 -2.22 10.26 -5.99
C TYR A 201 -3.59 10.46 -6.65
N THR A 202 -4.25 11.60 -6.37
CA THR A 202 -5.52 11.96 -7.01
C THR A 202 -5.36 12.18 -8.52
N ASN A 203 -4.26 12.78 -8.96
CA ASN A 203 -3.96 12.93 -10.38
C ASN A 203 -3.64 11.58 -11.02
N ASP A 204 -2.85 10.74 -10.35
CA ASP A 204 -2.47 9.41 -10.85
C ASP A 204 -3.67 8.46 -10.95
N THR A 205 -4.65 8.61 -10.05
CA THR A 205 -5.92 7.89 -10.10
C THR A 205 -6.72 8.26 -11.36
N LYS A 206 -6.84 9.56 -11.66
CA LYS A 206 -7.52 10.03 -12.88
C LYS A 206 -6.82 9.51 -14.14
N LEU A 207 -5.49 9.61 -14.17
CA LEU A 207 -4.67 9.07 -15.24
C LEU A 207 -4.90 7.56 -15.42
N ASN A 208 -4.91 6.79 -14.33
CA ASN A 208 -5.20 5.36 -14.39
C ASN A 208 -6.59 5.09 -14.98
N ASP A 209 -7.62 5.78 -14.49
CA ASP A 209 -9.00 5.58 -14.94
C ASP A 209 -9.17 5.90 -16.44
N ASP A 210 -8.59 7.00 -16.90
CA ASP A 210 -8.63 7.41 -18.30
C ASP A 210 -7.86 6.44 -19.20
N LEU A 211 -6.73 5.91 -18.71
CA LEU A 211 -5.97 4.88 -19.41
C LEU A 211 -6.72 3.54 -19.47
N GLN A 212 -7.41 3.13 -18.40
CA GLN A 212 -8.26 1.93 -18.43
C GLN A 212 -9.42 2.09 -19.41
N ASN A 213 -10.05 3.27 -19.44
CA ASN A 213 -11.12 3.58 -20.38
C ASN A 213 -10.62 3.52 -21.83
N TYR A 214 -9.48 4.18 -22.12
CA TYR A 214 -8.90 4.15 -23.47
C TYR A 214 -8.49 2.73 -23.87
N TRP A 215 -7.87 1.96 -22.97
CA TRP A 215 -7.55 0.56 -23.21
C TRP A 215 -8.80 -0.26 -23.58
N LYS A 216 -9.91 -0.10 -22.85
CA LYS A 216 -11.16 -0.84 -23.10
C LYS A 216 -11.71 -0.54 -24.49
N ILE A 217 -11.74 0.74 -24.88
CA ILE A 217 -12.25 1.17 -26.20
C ILE A 217 -11.39 0.57 -27.32
N VAL A 218 -10.07 0.68 -27.20
CA VAL A 218 -9.13 0.33 -28.26
C VAL A 218 -8.92 -1.19 -28.40
N THR A 219 -8.98 -1.94 -27.31
CA THR A 219 -8.77 -3.41 -27.35
C THR A 219 -10.06 -4.20 -27.58
N SER A 220 -11.22 -3.53 -27.63
CA SER A 220 -12.52 -4.14 -27.91
C SER A 220 -13.38 -3.19 -28.76
N PRO A 221 -12.96 -2.89 -30.00
CA PRO A 221 -13.71 -2.03 -30.90
C PRO A 221 -15.13 -2.55 -31.12
N SER A 222 -16.11 -1.65 -31.08
CA SER A 222 -17.53 -2.01 -31.24
C SER A 222 -18.32 -0.85 -31.87
N GLY A 223 -19.56 -1.13 -32.30
CA GLY A 223 -20.43 -0.14 -32.94
C GLY A 223 -20.03 0.16 -34.39
N THR A 224 -20.29 1.38 -34.83
CA THR A 224 -19.90 1.86 -36.17
C THR A 224 -18.51 2.48 -36.17
N TYR A 225 -17.86 2.54 -37.34
CA TYR A 225 -16.57 3.22 -37.49
C TYR A 225 -16.61 4.67 -36.97
N LYS A 226 -17.68 5.41 -37.28
CA LYS A 226 -17.88 6.79 -36.81
C LYS A 226 -17.93 6.87 -35.29
N HIS A 227 -18.71 5.99 -34.66
CA HIS A 227 -18.85 5.95 -33.21
C HIS A 227 -17.53 5.57 -32.52
N TYR A 228 -16.90 4.47 -32.93
CA TYR A 228 -15.60 4.05 -32.40
C TYR A 228 -14.54 5.14 -32.54
N SER A 229 -14.47 5.79 -33.71
CA SER A 229 -13.48 6.83 -33.98
C SER A 229 -13.67 8.07 -33.12
N ALA A 230 -14.92 8.46 -32.85
CA ALA A 230 -15.25 9.56 -31.96
C ALA A 230 -14.88 9.24 -30.50
N GLU A 231 -15.30 8.07 -30.00
CA GLU A 231 -15.05 7.66 -28.61
C GLU A 231 -13.56 7.47 -28.31
N SER A 232 -12.83 6.77 -29.19
CA SER A 232 -11.38 6.60 -29.05
C SER A 232 -10.63 7.93 -29.11
N LYS A 233 -11.04 8.88 -29.98
CA LYS A 233 -10.44 10.23 -30.04
C LYS A 233 -10.69 11.00 -28.75
N LYS A 234 -11.93 10.99 -28.24
CA LYS A 234 -12.30 11.64 -26.99
C LYS A 234 -11.51 11.09 -25.81
N ALA A 235 -11.45 9.76 -25.67
CA ALA A 235 -10.70 9.09 -24.62
C ALA A 235 -9.19 9.38 -24.70
N LYS A 236 -8.59 9.34 -25.91
CA LYS A 236 -7.18 9.68 -26.12
C LYS A 236 -6.86 11.13 -25.71
N ASN A 237 -7.71 12.08 -26.09
CA ASN A 237 -7.50 13.49 -25.77
C ASN A 237 -7.53 13.73 -24.25
N LYS A 238 -8.47 13.08 -23.57
CA LYS A 238 -8.57 13.14 -22.10
C LYS A 238 -7.33 12.54 -21.43
N LEU A 239 -6.94 11.34 -21.85
CA LEU A 239 -5.72 10.66 -21.38
C LEU A 239 -4.46 11.51 -21.58
N ASN A 240 -4.29 12.11 -22.75
CA ASN A 240 -3.14 12.97 -23.03
C ASN A 240 -3.09 14.20 -22.12
N SER A 241 -4.24 14.79 -21.79
CA SER A 241 -4.30 15.91 -20.85
C SER A 241 -3.87 15.52 -19.44
N ASP A 242 -4.13 14.28 -19.02
CA ASP A 242 -3.76 13.79 -17.69
C ASP A 242 -2.32 13.26 -17.65
N LEU A 243 -1.77 12.77 -18.77
CA LEU A 243 -0.36 12.37 -18.88
C LEU A 243 0.64 13.51 -18.73
N THR A 244 0.20 14.76 -18.96
CA THR A 244 1.03 15.97 -18.88
C THR A 244 0.96 16.69 -17.52
N LYS A 245 0.16 16.17 -16.57
CA LYS A 245 0.02 16.71 -15.21
C LYS A 245 0.98 16.01 -14.25
#